data_AF-A0A0C6FWL5-F1
#
_entry.id   AF-A0A0C6FWL5-F1
#
_cell.length_a   1.000
_cell.length_b   1.000
_cell.length_c   1.000
_cell.angle_alpha   90.00
_cell.angle_beta   90.00
_cell.angle_gamma   90.00
#
_symmetry.space_group_name_H-M   'P 1'
#
loop_
_entity.id
_entity.type
_entity.pdbx_description
1 polymer ?
#
loop_
_entity_poly.entity_id
_entity_poly.type
_entity_poly.pdbx_seq_one_letter_code
_entity_poly.pdbx_strand_id
1 'polypeptide(L)'
;MLSSIPQGSRFAIIGFGEVGSRFARDIHANGRAHRITAFDVDAAAQARAAATDFVTLAASAAGAAAAADVVFLSVTAGSVLAAAEALTSGLTHNPLIVDVNSVSPTTKQEAASLVTRAGGRYVEAAVMASVPPQGLRTPMLLGGPHTSAFVEAMTPFGMQLTPVSETIGHASSVKMCRSVMIKGLEALVIECLQTARHYGVEEPVLASLADTLPHPDWPGLARYLIGRPLQHGKRRAEEMREVARTVRDAGLAPVMSTAIAERQERSGHLGRRLSNAALEDGLGPLLDALAVLDAAREPAAA
;
A
#
# COMPACT_ATOMS: atom_id res chain seq x y z
N MET A 1 -0.42 9.73 -34.29
CA MET A 1 1.04 9.86 -34.08
C MET A 1 1.37 9.14 -32.79
N LEU A 2 2.06 8.00 -32.87
CA LEU A 2 2.54 7.26 -31.71
C LEU A 2 3.69 8.06 -31.08
N SER A 3 3.47 8.61 -29.89
CA SER A 3 4.51 9.31 -29.16
C SER A 3 5.28 8.29 -28.33
N SER A 4 6.04 7.44 -29.03
CA SER A 4 7.01 6.55 -28.39
C SER A 4 7.91 7.37 -27.50
N ILE A 5 7.98 7.03 -26.21
CA ILE A 5 8.92 7.69 -25.31
C ILE A 5 10.35 7.55 -25.87
N PRO A 6 11.10 8.65 -26.03
CA PRO A 6 12.49 8.59 -26.42
C PRO A 6 13.32 7.83 -25.36
N GLN A 7 14.42 7.18 -25.75
CA GLN A 7 15.43 6.83 -24.77
C GLN A 7 15.72 8.04 -23.86
N GLY A 8 15.69 7.85 -22.54
CA GLY A 8 16.05 8.89 -21.59
C GLY A 8 14.92 9.58 -20.82
N SER A 9 13.89 8.84 -20.39
CA SER A 9 12.86 9.36 -19.48
C SER A 9 13.43 9.80 -18.13
N ARG A 10 12.87 10.85 -17.56
CA ARG A 10 13.19 11.37 -16.24
C ARG A 10 12.09 10.96 -15.27
N PHE A 11 12.47 10.38 -14.14
CA PHE A 11 11.55 9.92 -13.11
C PHE A 11 11.71 10.71 -11.82
N ALA A 12 10.60 10.86 -11.10
CA ALA A 12 10.61 11.26 -9.70
C ALA A 12 9.88 10.22 -8.85
N ILE A 13 10.42 9.95 -7.65
CA ILE A 13 9.82 9.06 -6.65
C ILE A 13 9.51 9.90 -5.42
N ILE A 14 8.22 10.07 -5.11
CA ILE A 14 7.74 10.77 -3.91
C ILE A 14 7.32 9.71 -2.89
N GLY A 15 8.07 9.61 -1.80
CA GLY A 15 8.02 8.48 -0.88
C GLY A 15 9.01 7.39 -1.28
N PHE A 16 10.16 7.37 -0.63
CA PHE A 16 11.29 6.45 -0.85
C PHE A 16 11.35 5.32 0.20
N GLY A 17 10.17 4.85 0.60
CA GLY A 17 9.97 3.64 1.38
C GLY A 17 10.17 2.37 0.56
N GLU A 18 9.52 1.29 0.98
CA GLU A 18 9.63 -0.04 0.36
C GLU A 18 9.20 -0.06 -1.12
N VAL A 19 8.07 0.57 -1.45
CA VAL A 19 7.55 0.64 -2.82
C VAL A 19 8.40 1.55 -3.71
N GLY A 20 8.61 2.80 -3.29
CA GLY A 20 9.33 3.78 -4.10
C GLY A 20 10.78 3.39 -4.39
N SER A 21 11.50 2.89 -3.38
CA SER A 21 12.88 2.42 -3.59
C SER A 21 12.96 1.18 -4.48
N ARG A 22 11.96 0.29 -4.44
CA ARG A 22 11.86 -0.83 -5.37
C ARG A 22 11.61 -0.36 -6.80
N PHE A 23 10.67 0.55 -7.02
CA PHE A 23 10.43 1.10 -8.36
C PHE A 23 11.66 1.82 -8.90
N ALA A 24 12.34 2.65 -8.10
CA ALA A 24 13.58 3.31 -8.52
C ALA A 24 14.63 2.31 -9.02
N ARG A 25 14.82 1.21 -8.28
CA ARG A 25 15.78 0.15 -8.64
C ARG A 25 15.42 -0.55 -9.94
N ASP A 26 14.16 -0.94 -10.10
CA ASP A 26 13.70 -1.65 -11.30
C ASP A 26 13.74 -0.73 -12.54
N ILE A 27 13.37 0.55 -12.38
CA ILE A 27 13.47 1.58 -13.43
C ILE A 27 14.93 1.75 -13.85
N HIS A 28 15.86 1.85 -12.90
CA HIS A 28 17.29 1.98 -13.18
C HIS A 28 17.84 0.73 -13.87
N ALA A 29 17.54 -0.47 -13.36
CA ALA A 29 18.01 -1.74 -13.90
C ALA A 29 17.53 -2.00 -15.33
N ASN A 30 16.41 -1.42 -15.75
CA ASN A 30 15.93 -1.48 -17.14
C ASN A 30 16.83 -0.69 -18.12
N GLY A 31 17.63 0.26 -17.64
CA GLY A 31 18.63 1.00 -18.44
C GLY A 31 18.07 2.10 -19.35
N ARG A 32 16.74 2.33 -19.37
CA ARG A 32 16.09 3.36 -20.20
C ARG A 32 15.92 4.71 -19.52
N ALA A 33 16.07 4.77 -18.19
CA ALA A 33 15.92 5.99 -17.41
C ALA A 33 17.18 6.87 -17.54
N HIS A 34 16.99 8.13 -17.91
CA HIS A 34 18.08 9.12 -17.94
C HIS A 34 18.39 9.66 -16.55
N ARG A 35 17.36 9.86 -15.72
CA ARG A 35 17.51 10.40 -14.37
C ARG A 35 16.40 9.88 -13.47
N ILE A 36 16.75 9.59 -12.23
CA ILE A 36 15.79 9.31 -11.16
C ILE A 36 16.06 10.30 -10.03
N THR A 37 15.06 11.11 -9.71
CA THR A 37 15.07 11.97 -8.53
C THR A 37 14.15 11.37 -7.46
N ALA A 38 14.42 11.65 -6.20
CA ALA A 38 13.55 11.20 -5.11
C ALA A 38 13.36 12.30 -4.07
N PHE A 39 12.24 12.22 -3.37
CA PHE A 39 11.98 13.00 -2.17
C PHE A 39 11.19 12.14 -1.17
N ASP A 40 11.53 12.27 0.11
CA ASP A 40 10.75 11.72 1.22
C ASP A 40 10.79 12.71 2.39
N VAL A 41 9.77 12.72 3.22
CA VAL A 41 9.71 13.53 4.46
C VAL A 41 10.33 12.80 5.65
N ASP A 42 10.44 11.46 5.59
CA ASP A 42 11.04 10.63 6.62
C ASP A 42 12.57 10.58 6.49
N ALA A 43 13.28 10.85 7.59
CA ALA A 43 14.74 10.93 7.60
C ALA A 43 15.41 9.60 7.22
N ALA A 44 14.85 8.45 7.60
CA ALA A 44 15.43 7.15 7.26
C ALA A 44 15.24 6.84 5.76
N ALA A 45 14.10 7.22 5.19
CA ALA A 45 13.88 7.13 3.75
C ALA A 45 14.75 8.11 2.94
N GLN A 46 14.97 9.33 3.43
CA GLN A 46 15.92 10.27 2.84
C GLN A 46 17.35 9.70 2.85
N ALA A 47 17.81 9.16 3.98
CA ALA A 47 19.13 8.54 4.09
C ALA A 47 19.28 7.37 3.11
N ARG A 48 18.24 6.54 2.96
CA ARG A 48 18.20 5.45 1.98
C ARG A 48 18.27 5.97 0.53
N ALA A 49 17.57 7.06 0.20
CA ALA A 49 17.65 7.68 -1.11
C ALA A 49 19.04 8.25 -1.39
N ALA A 50 19.63 8.97 -0.44
CA ALA A 50 20.97 9.54 -0.54
C ALA A 50 22.07 8.48 -0.69
N ALA A 51 21.88 7.29 -0.09
CA ALA A 51 22.78 6.15 -0.21
C ALA A 51 22.58 5.34 -1.52
N THR A 52 21.69 5.76 -2.42
CA THR A 52 21.43 5.08 -3.69
C THR A 52 22.11 5.83 -4.84
N ASP A 53 23.23 5.30 -5.34
CA ASP A 53 24.13 6.01 -6.28
C ASP A 53 23.48 6.56 -7.56
N PHE A 54 22.40 5.94 -8.04
CA PHE A 54 21.69 6.34 -9.26
C PHE A 54 20.48 7.26 -8.99
N VAL A 55 20.25 7.66 -7.74
CA VAL A 55 19.16 8.54 -7.32
C VAL A 55 19.70 9.89 -6.87
N THR A 56 19.11 10.97 -7.38
CA THR A 56 19.36 12.32 -6.85
C THR A 56 18.29 12.68 -5.82
N LEU A 57 18.67 12.83 -4.56
CA LEU A 57 17.77 13.33 -3.51
C LEU A 57 17.49 14.82 -3.73
N ALA A 58 16.21 15.19 -3.87
CA ALA A 58 15.76 16.57 -3.99
C ALA A 58 15.46 17.17 -2.60
N ALA A 59 15.52 18.49 -2.50
CA ALA A 59 15.17 19.22 -1.26
C ALA A 59 13.65 19.33 -1.02
N SER A 60 12.82 19.08 -2.03
CA SER A 60 11.36 19.14 -1.94
C SER A 60 10.68 18.24 -2.97
N ALA A 61 9.40 17.91 -2.75
CA ALA A 61 8.59 17.14 -3.69
C ALA A 61 8.46 17.84 -5.05
N ALA A 62 8.13 19.15 -5.05
CA ALA A 62 8.11 19.96 -6.26
C ALA A 62 9.47 19.97 -6.99
N GLY A 63 10.58 20.06 -6.25
CA GLY A 63 11.93 20.02 -6.83
C GLY A 63 12.26 18.69 -7.50
N ALA A 64 11.81 17.57 -6.93
CA ALA A 64 11.92 16.26 -7.60
C ALA A 64 11.07 16.21 -8.88
N ALA A 65 9.84 16.74 -8.84
CA ALA A 65 8.92 16.67 -9.96
C ALA A 65 9.23 17.63 -11.12
N ALA A 66 9.90 18.76 -10.86
CA ALA A 66 10.10 19.87 -11.80
C ALA A 66 10.68 19.50 -13.18
N ALA A 67 11.40 18.39 -13.27
CA ALA A 67 11.96 17.88 -14.53
C ALA A 67 11.60 16.42 -14.80
N ALA A 68 10.68 15.81 -14.04
CA ALA A 68 10.30 14.42 -14.24
C ALA A 68 9.20 14.32 -15.30
N ASP A 69 9.28 13.33 -16.18
CA ASP A 69 8.21 13.02 -17.15
C ASP A 69 7.14 12.13 -16.49
N VAL A 70 7.58 11.27 -15.56
CA VAL A 70 6.73 10.39 -14.74
C VAL A 70 7.12 10.53 -13.27
N VAL A 71 6.14 10.82 -12.42
CA VAL A 71 6.26 10.91 -10.96
C VAL A 71 5.48 9.77 -10.33
N PHE A 72 6.15 8.89 -9.58
CA PHE A 72 5.47 7.90 -8.74
C PHE A 72 5.20 8.51 -7.37
N LEU A 73 3.93 8.58 -6.98
CA LEU A 73 3.50 9.01 -5.66
C LEU A 73 3.22 7.77 -4.81
N SER A 74 4.17 7.42 -3.93
CA SER A 74 4.19 6.20 -3.11
C SER A 74 4.47 6.50 -1.63
N VAL A 75 3.57 7.25 -1.01
CA VAL A 75 3.62 7.67 0.40
C VAL A 75 2.66 6.82 1.26
N THR A 76 2.50 7.16 2.54
CA THR A 76 1.49 6.51 3.39
C THR A 76 0.09 7.03 3.05
N ALA A 77 -0.94 6.24 3.36
CA ALA A 77 -2.33 6.60 3.06
C ALA A 77 -2.73 7.97 3.66
N GLY A 78 -2.28 8.25 4.89
CA GLY A 78 -2.54 9.53 5.56
C GLY A 78 -1.77 10.74 4.99
N SER A 79 -0.81 10.53 4.08
CA SER A 79 0.04 11.60 3.55
C SER A 79 -0.22 11.92 2.07
N VAL A 80 -1.15 11.21 1.41
CA VAL A 80 -1.39 11.34 -0.04
C VAL A 80 -1.75 12.75 -0.45
N LEU A 81 -2.71 13.39 0.23
CA LEU A 81 -3.16 14.74 -0.13
C LEU A 81 -2.07 15.80 0.08
N ALA A 82 -1.38 15.75 1.22
CA ALA A 82 -0.26 16.64 1.50
C ALA A 82 0.88 16.47 0.48
N ALA A 83 1.18 15.24 0.07
CA ALA A 83 2.19 14.97 -0.93
C ALA A 83 1.76 15.41 -2.35
N ALA A 84 0.48 15.25 -2.71
CA ALA A 84 -0.09 15.76 -3.96
C ALA A 84 -0.06 17.30 -4.01
N GLU A 85 -0.35 17.96 -2.89
CA GLU A 85 -0.24 19.42 -2.77
C GLU A 85 1.21 19.90 -2.88
N ALA A 86 2.16 19.23 -2.21
CA ALA A 86 3.58 19.55 -2.23
C ALA A 86 4.23 19.40 -3.63
N LEU A 87 3.57 18.71 -4.56
CA LEU A 87 4.01 18.57 -5.95
C LEU A 87 3.66 19.78 -6.83
N THR A 88 2.60 20.52 -6.50
CA THR A 88 1.89 21.43 -7.41
C THR A 88 2.79 22.45 -8.13
N SER A 89 3.74 23.08 -7.46
CA SER A 89 4.65 24.06 -8.08
C SER A 89 5.69 23.46 -9.03
N GLY A 90 5.83 22.14 -9.06
CA GLY A 90 6.75 21.40 -9.93
C GLY A 90 6.09 20.77 -11.16
N LEU A 91 4.81 21.03 -11.45
CA LEU A 91 4.04 20.31 -12.48
C LEU A 91 3.82 21.10 -13.79
N THR A 92 4.56 22.19 -13.99
CA THR A 92 4.32 23.17 -15.08
C THR A 92 4.51 22.64 -16.50
N HIS A 93 5.17 21.49 -16.65
CA HIS A 93 5.48 20.85 -17.94
C HIS A 93 4.63 19.60 -18.23
N ASN A 94 3.47 19.48 -17.59
CA ASN A 94 2.48 18.43 -17.85
C ASN A 94 2.95 16.98 -17.61
N PRO A 95 3.63 16.67 -16.48
CA PRO A 95 4.11 15.32 -16.18
C PRO A 95 2.97 14.35 -15.84
N LEU A 96 3.24 13.05 -15.99
CA LEU A 96 2.35 12.01 -15.45
C LEU A 96 2.58 11.87 -13.94
N ILE A 97 1.53 11.97 -13.13
CA ILE A 97 1.56 11.69 -11.69
C ILE A 97 0.81 10.40 -11.43
N VAL A 98 1.55 9.36 -11.06
CA VAL A 98 1.04 8.00 -10.88
C VAL A 98 0.87 7.74 -9.39
N ASP A 99 -0.37 7.83 -8.92
CA ASP A 99 -0.69 7.58 -7.53
C ASP A 99 -0.95 6.08 -7.28
N VAL A 100 0.06 5.42 -6.69
CA VAL A 100 0.04 3.99 -6.34
C VAL A 100 -0.43 3.72 -4.90
N ASN A 101 -0.87 4.75 -4.17
CA ASN A 101 -1.26 4.64 -2.77
C ASN A 101 -2.57 3.87 -2.60
N SER A 102 -2.68 3.14 -1.49
CA SER A 102 -3.87 2.40 -1.07
C SER A 102 -4.86 3.32 -0.34
N VAL A 103 -5.54 4.20 -1.08
CA VAL A 103 -6.52 5.16 -0.54
C VAL A 103 -7.88 5.05 -1.23
N SER A 104 -8.90 5.67 -0.64
CA SER A 104 -10.28 5.64 -1.12
C SER A 104 -10.45 6.34 -2.48
N PRO A 105 -11.53 6.03 -3.22
CA PRO A 105 -11.89 6.74 -4.44
C PRO A 105 -11.95 8.26 -4.25
N THR A 106 -12.57 8.73 -3.16
CA THR A 106 -12.69 10.16 -2.86
C THR A 106 -11.32 10.80 -2.65
N THR A 107 -10.43 10.17 -1.86
CA THR A 107 -9.06 10.66 -1.67
C THR A 107 -8.29 10.71 -3.01
N LYS A 108 -8.48 9.72 -3.90
CA LYS A 108 -7.89 9.75 -5.26
C LYS A 108 -8.41 10.92 -6.09
N GLN A 109 -9.70 11.22 -6.01
CA GLN A 109 -10.33 12.32 -6.75
C GLN A 109 -9.85 13.68 -6.25
N GLU A 110 -9.71 13.85 -4.93
CA GLU A 110 -9.15 15.06 -4.32
C GLU A 110 -7.68 15.28 -4.74
N ALA A 111 -6.85 14.23 -4.68
CA ALA A 111 -5.47 14.27 -5.15
C ALA A 111 -5.38 14.58 -6.66
N ALA A 112 -6.25 13.97 -7.47
CA ALA A 112 -6.34 14.25 -8.91
C ALA A 112 -6.67 15.72 -9.18
N SER A 113 -7.63 16.29 -8.44
CA SER A 113 -7.99 17.72 -8.55
C SER A 113 -6.81 18.65 -8.25
N LEU A 114 -6.05 18.37 -7.17
CA LEU A 114 -4.83 19.11 -6.83
C LEU A 114 -3.80 19.08 -7.97
N VAL A 115 -3.52 17.88 -8.48
CA VAL A 115 -2.53 17.65 -9.54
C VAL A 115 -2.96 18.28 -10.86
N THR A 116 -4.21 18.08 -11.29
CA THR A 116 -4.70 18.57 -12.58
C THR A 116 -4.78 20.09 -12.61
N ARG A 117 -5.21 20.76 -11.53
CA ARG A 117 -5.19 22.23 -11.46
C ARG A 117 -3.79 22.81 -11.55
N ALA A 118 -2.79 22.08 -11.08
CA ALA A 118 -1.39 22.46 -11.16
C ALA A 118 -0.73 22.14 -12.52
N GLY A 119 -1.49 21.53 -13.45
CA GLY A 119 -1.03 21.20 -14.80
C GLY A 119 -0.52 19.77 -14.98
N GLY A 120 -0.60 18.91 -13.96
CA GLY A 120 -0.18 17.50 -14.07
C GLY A 120 -1.26 16.57 -14.62
N ARG A 121 -0.83 15.44 -15.21
CA ARG A 121 -1.69 14.35 -15.69
C ARG A 121 -1.78 13.25 -14.64
N TYR A 122 -2.87 13.27 -13.88
CA TYR A 122 -3.07 12.28 -12.82
C TYR A 122 -3.48 10.91 -13.37
N VAL A 123 -2.85 9.86 -12.86
CA VAL A 123 -3.14 8.46 -13.15
C VAL A 123 -3.34 7.74 -11.82
N GLU A 124 -4.55 7.22 -11.61
CA GLU A 124 -4.84 6.35 -10.49
C GLU A 124 -4.27 4.95 -10.76
N ALA A 125 -3.50 4.41 -9.83
CA ALA A 125 -2.98 3.05 -9.93
C ALA A 125 -3.30 2.23 -8.67
N ALA A 126 -4.22 1.26 -8.81
CA ALA A 126 -4.54 0.32 -7.77
C ALA A 126 -3.61 -0.90 -7.83
N VAL A 127 -2.60 -0.91 -6.95
CA VAL A 127 -1.66 -2.04 -6.83
C VAL A 127 -2.36 -3.25 -6.21
N MET A 128 -2.46 -4.36 -6.95
CA MET A 128 -3.31 -5.50 -6.59
C MET A 128 -2.64 -6.57 -5.73
N ALA A 129 -1.32 -6.55 -5.64
CA ALA A 129 -0.52 -7.47 -4.83
C ALA A 129 0.61 -6.73 -4.08
N SER A 130 1.37 -7.47 -3.26
CA SER A 130 2.57 -6.91 -2.63
C SER A 130 3.58 -6.49 -3.70
N VAL A 131 4.18 -5.31 -3.56
CA VAL A 131 5.20 -4.81 -4.50
C VAL A 131 6.54 -5.53 -4.38
N PRO A 132 7.13 -5.75 -3.19
CA PRO A 132 8.48 -6.31 -3.07
C PRO A 132 8.76 -7.61 -3.83
N PRO A 133 7.83 -8.57 -3.99
CA PRO A 133 8.14 -9.77 -4.76
C PRO A 133 8.31 -9.53 -6.27
N GLN A 134 7.53 -8.63 -6.86
CA GLN A 134 7.45 -8.48 -8.33
C GLN A 134 7.89 -7.10 -8.83
N GLY A 135 8.00 -6.11 -7.95
CA GLY A 135 8.43 -4.76 -8.27
C GLY A 135 7.52 -4.08 -9.29
N LEU A 136 8.09 -3.51 -10.36
CA LEU A 136 7.32 -2.91 -11.46
C LEU A 136 6.35 -3.88 -12.14
N ARG A 137 6.61 -5.19 -12.07
CA ARG A 137 5.72 -6.21 -12.63
C ARG A 137 4.49 -6.49 -11.75
N THR A 138 4.36 -5.91 -10.56
CA THR A 138 3.15 -6.09 -9.74
C THR A 138 1.92 -5.61 -10.52
N PRO A 139 0.87 -6.44 -10.68
CA PRO A 139 -0.32 -6.04 -11.44
C PRO A 139 -0.99 -4.79 -10.86
N MET A 140 -1.33 -3.84 -11.74
CA MET A 140 -2.02 -2.61 -11.40
C MET A 140 -3.25 -2.40 -12.28
N LEU A 141 -4.37 -2.11 -11.63
CA LEU A 141 -5.55 -1.57 -12.32
C LEU A 141 -5.38 -0.05 -12.41
N LEU A 142 -5.67 0.52 -13.58
CA LEU A 142 -5.50 1.95 -13.82
C LEU A 142 -6.83 2.65 -14.04
N GLY A 143 -6.95 3.84 -13.46
CA GLY A 143 -8.08 4.74 -13.63
C GLY A 143 -7.65 6.12 -14.11
N GLY A 144 -8.52 6.79 -14.85
CA GLY A 144 -8.35 8.18 -15.27
C GLY A 144 -8.14 8.38 -16.77
N PRO A 145 -8.19 9.64 -17.23
CA PRO A 145 -8.13 9.98 -18.66
C PRO A 145 -6.72 9.82 -19.26
N HIS A 146 -5.69 9.66 -18.44
CA HIS A 146 -4.29 9.61 -18.88
C HIS A 146 -3.67 8.21 -18.82
N THR A 147 -4.49 7.17 -18.64
CA THR A 147 -4.03 5.77 -18.53
C THR A 147 -3.32 5.30 -19.79
N SER A 148 -3.84 5.60 -20.98
CA SER A 148 -3.19 5.23 -22.26
C SER A 148 -1.78 5.79 -22.39
N ALA A 149 -1.59 7.07 -22.02
CA ALA A 149 -0.28 7.72 -22.05
C ALA A 149 0.70 7.06 -21.06
N PHE A 150 0.21 6.65 -19.87
CA PHE A 150 1.04 5.94 -18.91
C PHE A 150 1.36 4.50 -19.33
N VAL A 151 0.43 3.79 -19.97
CA VAL A 151 0.66 2.45 -20.51
C VAL A 151 1.73 2.50 -21.61
N GLU A 152 1.60 3.42 -22.56
CA GLU A 152 2.62 3.67 -23.59
C GLU A 152 3.98 3.99 -22.95
N ALA A 153 3.97 4.80 -21.89
CA ALA A 153 5.18 5.19 -21.19
C ALA A 153 5.91 4.04 -20.51
N MET A 154 5.16 3.13 -19.88
CA MET A 154 5.72 2.14 -18.96
C MET A 154 5.78 0.71 -19.49
N THR A 155 5.20 0.44 -20.66
CA THR A 155 5.36 -0.84 -21.35
C THR A 155 6.85 -1.19 -21.60
N PRO A 156 7.74 -0.27 -22.02
CA PRO A 156 9.18 -0.55 -22.16
C PRO A 156 9.89 -0.95 -20.85
N PHE A 157 9.28 -0.63 -19.70
CA PHE A 157 9.78 -0.98 -18.36
C PHE A 157 9.17 -2.28 -17.82
N GLY A 158 8.32 -2.96 -18.61
CA GLY A 158 7.75 -4.27 -18.26
C GLY A 158 6.66 -4.23 -17.18
N MET A 159 6.01 -3.07 -16.99
CA MET A 159 4.90 -2.97 -16.03
C MET A 159 3.67 -3.75 -16.50
N GLN A 160 2.96 -4.38 -15.55
CA GLN A 160 1.69 -5.06 -15.80
C GLN A 160 0.52 -4.11 -15.50
N LEU A 161 0.04 -3.44 -16.54
CA LEU A 161 -0.92 -2.34 -16.44
C LEU A 161 -2.24 -2.69 -17.13
N THR A 162 -3.35 -2.52 -16.42
CA THR A 162 -4.70 -2.77 -16.98
C THR A 162 -5.58 -1.54 -16.76
N PRO A 163 -5.77 -0.68 -17.79
CA PRO A 163 -6.80 0.36 -17.74
C PRO A 163 -8.17 -0.26 -17.56
N VAL A 164 -8.92 0.18 -16.54
CA VAL A 164 -10.27 -0.31 -16.26
C VAL A 164 -11.33 0.78 -16.35
N SER A 165 -10.92 2.06 -16.33
CA SER A 165 -11.84 3.18 -16.49
C SER A 165 -11.11 4.47 -16.83
N GLU A 166 -11.79 5.36 -17.56
CA GLU A 166 -11.39 6.76 -17.70
C GLU A 166 -11.74 7.62 -16.47
N THR A 167 -12.55 7.09 -15.55
CA THR A 167 -12.98 7.77 -14.32
C THR A 167 -12.05 7.46 -13.16
N ILE A 168 -11.57 8.49 -12.47
CA ILE A 168 -10.80 8.35 -11.23
C ILE A 168 -11.70 7.84 -10.10
N GLY A 169 -11.23 6.79 -9.42
CA GLY A 169 -11.90 6.15 -8.29
C GLY A 169 -12.36 4.73 -8.59
N HIS A 170 -12.54 4.37 -9.86
CA HIS A 170 -12.96 3.02 -10.25
C HIS A 170 -11.86 1.97 -10.03
N ALA A 171 -10.59 2.30 -10.27
CA ALA A 171 -9.53 1.32 -10.04
C ALA A 171 -9.29 1.10 -8.54
N SER A 172 -9.26 2.16 -7.73
CA SER A 172 -9.11 2.04 -6.27
C SER A 172 -10.29 1.35 -5.62
N SER A 173 -11.53 1.57 -6.08
CA SER A 173 -12.71 0.93 -5.49
C SER A 173 -12.63 -0.60 -5.51
N VAL A 174 -12.13 -1.20 -6.61
CA VAL A 174 -11.90 -2.66 -6.69
C VAL A 174 -11.00 -3.15 -5.54
N LYS A 175 -9.89 -2.45 -5.30
CA LYS A 175 -8.94 -2.79 -4.24
C LYS A 175 -9.51 -2.51 -2.85
N MET A 176 -10.26 -1.43 -2.67
CA MET A 176 -10.86 -1.06 -1.40
C MET A 176 -11.96 -2.06 -0.99
N CYS A 177 -12.84 -2.43 -1.91
CA CYS A 177 -13.87 -3.46 -1.69
C CYS A 177 -13.24 -4.80 -1.32
N ARG A 178 -12.22 -5.25 -2.08
CA ARG A 178 -11.47 -6.47 -1.74
C ARG A 178 -10.83 -6.38 -0.35
N SER A 179 -10.36 -5.20 0.06
CA SER A 179 -9.72 -5.00 1.35
C SER A 179 -10.68 -5.18 2.53
N VAL A 180 -11.97 -4.87 2.38
CA VAL A 180 -13.00 -5.19 3.39
C VAL A 180 -12.94 -6.67 3.74
N MET A 181 -12.96 -7.54 2.71
CA MET A 181 -12.97 -8.98 2.89
C MET A 181 -11.63 -9.50 3.43
N ILE A 182 -10.52 -9.19 2.74
CA ILE A 182 -9.21 -9.77 3.10
C ILE A 182 -8.75 -9.31 4.49
N LYS A 183 -8.90 -8.02 4.81
CA LYS A 183 -8.51 -7.51 6.14
C LYS A 183 -9.52 -7.90 7.22
N GLY A 184 -10.78 -8.10 6.84
CA GLY A 184 -11.79 -8.67 7.72
C GLY A 184 -11.43 -10.09 8.16
N LEU A 185 -11.04 -10.95 7.21
CA LEU A 185 -10.57 -12.31 7.52
C LEU A 185 -9.35 -12.29 8.45
N GLU A 186 -8.39 -11.40 8.23
CA GLU A 186 -7.27 -11.24 9.15
C GLU A 186 -7.74 -10.90 10.57
N ALA A 187 -8.59 -9.88 10.73
CA ALA A 187 -9.08 -9.48 12.05
C ALA A 187 -9.89 -10.58 12.75
N LEU A 188 -10.79 -11.25 12.00
CA LEU A 188 -11.62 -12.34 12.51
C LEU A 188 -10.77 -13.54 12.95
N VAL A 189 -9.75 -13.93 12.17
CA VAL A 189 -8.87 -15.05 12.52
C VAL A 189 -8.04 -14.73 13.76
N ILE A 190 -7.51 -13.51 13.86
CA ILE A 190 -6.76 -13.11 15.06
C ILE A 190 -7.68 -13.15 16.29
N GLU A 191 -8.90 -12.61 16.20
CA GLU A 191 -9.85 -12.60 17.33
C GLU A 191 -10.29 -14.01 17.73
N CYS A 192 -10.68 -14.82 16.75
CA CYS A 192 -11.13 -16.19 16.94
C CYS A 192 -10.04 -17.04 17.59
N LEU A 193 -8.83 -17.06 17.04
CA LEU A 193 -7.79 -18.00 17.50
C LEU A 193 -7.11 -17.54 18.79
N GLN A 194 -6.98 -16.25 19.07
CA GLN A 194 -6.54 -15.79 20.39
C GLN A 194 -7.58 -16.16 21.48
N THR A 195 -8.87 -16.07 21.15
CA THR A 195 -9.94 -16.48 22.07
C THR A 195 -9.95 -18.01 22.25
N ALA A 196 -9.80 -18.77 21.17
CA ALA A 196 -9.70 -20.23 21.23
C ALA A 196 -8.46 -20.68 22.03
N ARG A 197 -7.32 -19.98 21.91
CA ARG A 197 -6.11 -20.22 22.72
C ARG A 197 -6.38 -20.03 24.20
N HIS A 198 -7.08 -18.97 24.57
CA HIS A 198 -7.47 -18.71 25.96
C HIS A 198 -8.28 -19.86 26.56
N TYR A 199 -9.21 -20.44 25.79
CA TYR A 199 -10.03 -21.58 26.23
C TYR A 199 -9.40 -22.95 25.97
N GLY A 200 -8.25 -23.04 25.30
CA GLY A 200 -7.60 -24.31 24.95
C GLY A 200 -8.34 -25.13 23.88
N VAL A 201 -9.08 -24.48 22.97
CA VAL A 201 -9.96 -25.14 21.98
C VAL A 201 -9.61 -24.83 20.52
N GLU A 202 -8.36 -24.49 20.22
CA GLU A 202 -7.93 -24.11 18.86
C GLU A 202 -8.10 -25.21 17.82
N GLU A 203 -7.68 -26.43 18.14
CA GLU A 203 -7.76 -27.57 17.23
C GLU A 203 -9.20 -27.88 16.78
N PRO A 204 -10.19 -28.05 17.69
CA PRO A 204 -11.57 -28.27 17.27
C PRO A 204 -12.17 -27.06 16.54
N VAL A 205 -11.76 -25.83 16.89
CA VAL A 205 -12.19 -24.63 16.15
C VAL A 205 -11.65 -24.64 14.72
N LEU A 206 -10.36 -24.92 14.51
CA LEU A 206 -9.76 -25.00 13.18
C LEU A 206 -10.38 -26.13 12.34
N ALA A 207 -10.67 -27.28 12.95
CA ALA A 207 -11.38 -28.37 12.28
C ALA A 207 -12.77 -27.94 11.81
N SER A 208 -13.54 -27.26 12.68
CA SER A 208 -14.86 -26.75 12.32
C SER A 208 -14.83 -25.67 11.22
N LEU A 209 -13.80 -24.80 11.23
CA LEU A 209 -13.58 -23.82 10.16
C LEU A 209 -13.28 -24.51 8.83
N ALA A 210 -12.52 -25.61 8.83
CA ALA A 210 -12.21 -26.39 7.64
C ALA A 210 -13.44 -26.99 6.95
N ASP A 211 -14.46 -27.38 7.73
CA ASP A 211 -15.71 -27.90 7.18
C ASP A 211 -16.54 -26.81 6.49
N THR A 212 -16.54 -25.58 7.04
CA THR A 212 -17.34 -24.46 6.51
C THR A 212 -16.65 -23.72 5.37
N LEU A 213 -15.33 -23.55 5.49
CA LEU A 213 -14.48 -22.84 4.53
C LEU A 213 -13.31 -23.77 4.18
N PRO A 214 -13.49 -24.68 3.20
CA PRO A 214 -12.49 -25.69 2.88
C PRO A 214 -11.13 -25.09 2.50
N HIS A 215 -10.09 -25.45 3.25
CA HIS A 215 -8.70 -25.10 2.95
C HIS A 215 -7.78 -26.25 3.40
N PRO A 216 -6.78 -26.67 2.60
CA PRO A 216 -5.95 -27.83 2.90
C PRO A 216 -5.00 -27.64 4.08
N ASP A 217 -4.67 -26.38 4.40
CA ASP A 217 -3.76 -26.01 5.51
C ASP A 217 -4.32 -24.78 6.26
N TRP A 218 -5.31 -24.99 7.10
CA TRP A 218 -5.86 -23.94 7.95
C TRP A 218 -4.83 -23.35 8.93
N PRO A 219 -3.98 -24.14 9.60
CA PRO A 219 -2.94 -23.60 10.47
C PRO A 219 -1.98 -22.64 9.75
N GLY A 220 -1.51 -23.00 8.56
CA GLY A 220 -0.64 -22.15 7.76
C GLY A 220 -1.34 -20.88 7.26
N LEU A 221 -2.59 -21.00 6.80
CA LEU A 221 -3.40 -19.84 6.43
C LEU A 221 -3.62 -18.89 7.61
N ALA A 222 -3.97 -19.42 8.78
CA ALA A 222 -4.18 -18.64 9.98
C ALA A 222 -2.91 -17.91 10.41
N ARG A 223 -1.77 -18.61 10.42
CA ARG A 223 -0.46 -18.00 10.69
C ARG A 223 -0.16 -16.85 9.73
N TYR A 224 -0.41 -17.05 8.44
CA TYR A 224 -0.26 -16.00 7.42
C TYR A 224 -1.15 -14.79 7.71
N LEU A 225 -2.44 -15.01 7.97
CA LEU A 225 -3.41 -13.95 8.24
C LEU A 225 -3.10 -13.17 9.52
N ILE A 226 -2.58 -13.82 10.55
CA ILE A 226 -2.16 -13.18 11.81
C ILE A 226 -0.83 -12.42 11.64
N GLY A 227 0.15 -13.01 10.94
CA GLY A 227 1.48 -12.44 10.79
C GLY A 227 1.49 -11.10 10.07
N ARG A 228 0.63 -10.90 9.07
CA ARG A 228 0.62 -9.68 8.24
C ARG A 228 0.26 -8.41 9.03
N PRO A 229 -0.80 -8.39 9.87
CA PRO A 229 -1.06 -7.29 10.80
C PRO A 229 0.02 -7.08 11.86
N LEU A 230 0.70 -8.13 12.32
CA LEU A 230 1.81 -7.95 13.27
C LEU A 230 3.00 -7.24 12.62
N GLN A 231 3.38 -7.64 11.41
CA GLN A 231 4.51 -7.05 10.67
C GLN A 231 4.23 -5.62 10.18
N HIS A 232 3.00 -5.33 9.76
CA HIS A 232 2.67 -4.08 9.04
C HIS A 232 1.48 -3.30 9.62
N GLY A 233 1.08 -3.58 10.87
CA GLY A 233 -0.19 -3.13 11.43
C GLY A 233 -0.47 -1.64 11.32
N LYS A 234 0.52 -0.77 11.59
CA LYS A 234 0.37 0.69 11.44
C LYS A 234 -0.10 1.08 10.03
N ARG A 235 0.65 0.66 9.01
CA ARG A 235 0.30 0.93 7.60
C ARG A 235 -1.05 0.31 7.24
N ARG A 236 -1.29 -0.94 7.66
CA ARG A 236 -2.53 -1.64 7.32
C ARG A 236 -3.76 -0.96 7.92
N ALA A 237 -3.65 -0.43 9.14
CA ALA A 237 -4.69 0.33 9.83
C ALA A 237 -4.99 1.65 9.11
N GLU A 238 -3.98 2.41 8.70
CA GLU A 238 -4.16 3.63 7.88
C GLU A 238 -4.93 3.33 6.58
N GLU A 239 -4.52 2.29 5.86
CA GLU A 239 -5.25 1.83 4.67
C GLU A 239 -6.68 1.38 5.00
N MET A 240 -6.92 0.78 6.17
CA MET A 240 -8.25 0.34 6.57
C MET A 240 -9.17 1.52 6.93
N ARG A 241 -8.63 2.63 7.43
CA ARG A 241 -9.38 3.89 7.59
C ARG A 241 -9.84 4.44 6.24
N GLU A 242 -9.05 4.29 5.18
CA GLU A 242 -9.46 4.61 3.82
C GLU A 242 -10.50 3.63 3.25
N VAL A 243 -10.44 2.35 3.62
CA VAL A 243 -11.53 1.41 3.32
C VAL A 243 -12.82 1.82 4.03
N ALA A 244 -12.75 2.22 5.30
CA ALA A 244 -13.90 2.73 6.05
C ALA A 244 -14.50 3.99 5.41
N ARG A 245 -13.66 4.90 4.90
CA ARG A 245 -14.11 6.03 4.07
C ARG A 245 -14.81 5.55 2.79
N THR A 246 -14.22 4.61 2.06
CA THR A 246 -14.82 4.04 0.83
C THR A 246 -16.21 3.43 1.09
N VAL A 247 -16.38 2.71 2.20
CA VAL A 247 -17.68 2.14 2.59
C VAL A 247 -18.69 3.24 2.90
N ARG A 248 -18.26 4.33 3.57
CA ARG A 248 -19.09 5.50 3.83
C ARG A 248 -19.51 6.22 2.56
N ASP A 249 -18.58 6.38 1.61
CA ASP A 249 -18.83 7.02 0.31
C ASP A 249 -19.86 6.24 -0.52
N ALA A 250 -19.95 4.91 -0.31
CA ALA A 250 -20.98 4.06 -0.89
C ALA A 250 -22.34 4.14 -0.16
N GLY A 251 -22.48 4.99 0.87
CA GLY A 251 -23.71 5.16 1.65
C GLY A 251 -23.90 4.14 2.77
N LEU A 252 -22.88 3.35 3.12
CA LEU A 252 -22.95 2.32 4.14
C LEU A 252 -22.24 2.75 5.44
N ALA A 253 -22.73 2.30 6.59
CA ALA A 253 -22.03 2.48 7.86
C ALA A 253 -20.78 1.58 7.91
N PRO A 254 -19.56 2.12 8.10
CA PRO A 254 -18.32 1.33 8.05
C PRO A 254 -18.01 0.63 9.38
N VAL A 255 -18.98 -0.10 9.95
CA VAL A 255 -18.87 -0.74 11.27
C VAL A 255 -17.68 -1.68 11.32
N MET A 256 -17.66 -2.68 10.43
CA MET A 256 -16.58 -3.67 10.40
C MET A 256 -15.24 -3.02 10.02
N SER A 257 -15.24 -2.13 9.02
CA SER A 257 -14.01 -1.50 8.55
C SER A 257 -13.31 -0.67 9.62
N THR A 258 -14.07 -0.01 10.49
CA THR A 258 -13.53 0.77 11.62
C THR A 258 -12.90 -0.15 12.66
N ALA A 259 -13.62 -1.19 13.09
CA ALA A 259 -13.11 -2.16 14.07
C ALA A 259 -11.86 -2.91 13.57
N ILE A 260 -11.82 -3.26 12.28
CA ILE A 260 -10.65 -3.89 11.64
C ILE A 260 -9.44 -2.95 11.69
N ALA A 261 -9.63 -1.64 11.48
CA ALA A 261 -8.54 -0.67 11.52
C ALA A 261 -7.91 -0.61 12.93
N GLU A 262 -8.73 -0.55 13.97
CA GLU A 262 -8.29 -0.58 15.38
C GLU A 262 -7.55 -1.88 15.71
N ARG A 263 -8.09 -3.03 15.26
CA ARG A 263 -7.44 -4.34 15.45
C ARG A 263 -6.07 -4.39 14.79
N GLN A 264 -5.94 -3.91 13.55
CA GLN A 264 -4.66 -3.90 12.83
C GLN A 264 -3.65 -2.96 13.48
N GLU A 265 -4.09 -1.81 13.99
CA GLU A 265 -3.22 -0.90 14.74
C GLU A 265 -2.66 -1.60 15.98
N ARG A 266 -3.53 -2.22 16.78
CA ARG A 266 -3.14 -3.02 17.96
C ARG A 266 -2.17 -4.13 17.59
N SER A 267 -2.43 -4.90 16.53
CA SER A 267 -1.51 -5.93 16.05
C SER A 267 -0.14 -5.34 15.71
N GLY A 268 -0.09 -4.16 15.08
CA GLY A 268 1.18 -3.47 14.81
C GLY A 268 1.96 -3.08 16.07
N HIS A 269 1.28 -2.74 17.17
CA HIS A 269 1.93 -2.49 18.47
C HIS A 269 2.50 -3.78 19.06
N LEU A 270 1.77 -4.89 19.00
CA LEU A 270 2.22 -6.20 19.48
C LEU A 270 3.39 -6.72 18.66
N GLY A 271 3.32 -6.63 17.33
CA GLY A 271 4.36 -7.12 16.43
C GLY A 271 5.73 -6.50 16.66
N ARG A 272 5.81 -5.23 17.11
CA ARG A 272 7.09 -4.58 17.46
C ARG A 272 7.76 -5.16 18.70
N ARG A 273 7.02 -5.91 19.52
CA ARG A 273 7.53 -6.58 20.73
C ARG A 273 7.90 -8.05 20.46
N LEU A 274 7.56 -8.57 19.29
CA LEU A 274 7.88 -9.94 18.88
C LEU A 274 9.24 -10.01 18.18
N SER A 275 9.93 -11.14 18.35
CA SER A 275 11.10 -11.46 17.53
C SER A 275 10.66 -11.94 16.14
N ASN A 276 11.52 -11.79 15.13
CA ASN A 276 11.22 -12.32 13.79
C ASN A 276 11.04 -13.85 13.82
N ALA A 277 11.82 -14.56 14.65
CA ALA A 277 11.67 -16.00 14.84
C ALA A 277 10.26 -16.38 15.32
N ALA A 278 9.66 -15.61 16.23
CA ALA A 278 8.31 -15.88 16.72
C ALA A 278 7.21 -15.74 15.64
N LEU A 279 7.47 -15.02 14.54
CA LEU A 279 6.55 -14.93 13.40
C LEU A 279 6.69 -16.13 12.43
N GLU A 280 7.77 -16.90 12.56
CA GLU A 280 8.15 -17.99 11.65
C GLU A 280 7.92 -19.38 12.27
N ASP A 281 7.89 -19.50 13.60
CA ASP A 281 7.93 -20.77 14.37
C ASP A 281 6.64 -21.61 14.38
N GLY A 282 5.63 -21.25 13.58
CA GLY A 282 4.34 -21.96 13.49
C GLY A 282 3.18 -21.27 14.23
N LEU A 283 1.95 -21.78 14.07
CA LEU A 283 0.75 -21.13 14.60
C LEU A 283 0.68 -21.16 16.14
N GLY A 284 0.93 -22.31 16.76
CA GLY A 284 0.87 -22.46 18.23
C GLY A 284 1.83 -21.52 18.97
N PRO A 285 3.14 -21.55 18.68
CA PRO A 285 4.11 -20.65 19.30
C PRO A 285 3.78 -19.16 19.09
N LEU A 286 3.24 -18.80 17.92
CA LEU A 286 2.76 -17.44 17.66
C LEU A 286 1.61 -17.06 18.58
N LEU A 287 0.62 -17.94 18.77
CA LEU A 287 -0.50 -17.70 19.68
C LEU A 287 -0.04 -17.62 21.15
N ASP A 288 0.94 -18.41 21.56
CA ASP A 288 1.54 -18.33 22.90
C ASP A 288 2.22 -16.99 23.14
N ALA A 289 3.05 -16.56 22.18
CA ALA A 289 3.73 -15.27 22.27
C ALA A 289 2.73 -14.11 22.35
N LEU A 290 1.63 -14.18 21.58
CA LEU A 290 0.57 -13.17 21.65
C LEU A 290 -0.17 -13.18 22.99
N ALA A 291 -0.49 -14.36 23.54
CA ALA A 291 -1.16 -14.49 24.84
C ALA A 291 -0.33 -13.88 25.98
N VAL A 292 1.00 -14.10 25.98
CA VAL A 292 1.92 -13.50 26.95
C VAL A 292 1.92 -11.97 26.84
N LEU A 293 1.97 -11.43 25.62
CA LEU A 293 2.02 -9.98 25.40
C LEU A 293 0.72 -9.26 25.76
N ASP A 294 -0.43 -9.93 25.59
CA ASP A 294 -1.75 -9.43 25.99
C ASP A 294 -1.95 -9.49 27.51
N ALA A 295 -1.48 -10.55 28.18
CA ALA A 295 -1.54 -10.67 29.65
C ALA A 295 -0.65 -9.65 30.39
N ALA A 296 0.41 -9.17 29.73
CA ALA A 296 1.29 -8.13 30.27
C ALA A 296 0.70 -6.70 30.21
N ARG A 297 -0.56 -6.52 29.78
CA ARG A 297 -1.27 -5.23 29.89
C ARG A 297 -2.01 -5.16 31.23
N GLU A 298 -1.85 -4.04 31.94
CA GLU A 298 -2.81 -3.65 32.96
C GLU A 298 -4.22 -3.61 32.34
N PRO A 299 -5.26 -4.09 33.04
CA PRO A 299 -6.62 -4.02 32.54
C PRO A 299 -6.95 -2.56 32.23
N ALA A 300 -7.44 -2.31 31.01
CA ALA A 300 -8.00 -1.01 30.68
C ALA A 300 -9.11 -0.72 31.70
N ALA A 301 -9.03 0.43 32.36
CA ALA A 301 -10.06 0.87 33.30
C ALA A 301 -11.43 0.72 32.62
N ALA A 302 -12.28 -0.09 33.25
CA ALA A 302 -13.65 -0.38 32.83
C ALA A 302 -14.52 0.88 32.87
#